data_AF-A0A2X2WS32-F1
#
_entry.id   AF-A0A2X2WS32-F1
#
_cell.length_a   1.000
_cell.length_b   1.000
_cell.length_c   1.000
_cell.angle_alpha   90.00
_cell.angle_beta   90.00
_cell.angle_gamma   90.00
#
_symmetry.space_group_name_H-M   'P 1'
#
loop_
_entity.id
_entity.type
_entity.pdbx_description
1 polymer ?
#
loop_
_entity_poly.entity_id
_entity_poly.type
_entity_poly.pdbx_seq_one_letter_code
_entity_poly.pdbx_strand_id
1 'polypeptide(L)'
;MSSDIKIKVQSFGRFLSNMVMPNIGAFIAWGIITALFIPTGWLPNETLAKLVGPMITYLLPLLIGYTGGKLVGGERGGVVGAITTMGVIVGADMPMFLGSMIAGPLGGYCIKKFDSWVDGKIKSGFEMLVNNFSAGIIGMILAILAFLGIGPAVEVLSKLLAAGVNFMVVHDMLPLASIFVEPGKNPVPQQRDQPRYLLAAGYSAVP
;
A
#
# COMPACT_ATOMS: atom_id res chain seq x y z
N MET A 1 18.61 -17.73 -16.74
CA MET A 1 18.32 -17.57 -15.29
C MET A 1 17.91 -18.93 -14.74
N SER A 2 18.57 -19.44 -13.69
CA SER A 2 18.29 -20.78 -13.12
C SER A 2 16.84 -20.91 -12.66
N SER A 3 16.22 -22.07 -12.89
CA SER A 3 14.84 -22.44 -12.52
C SER A 3 14.49 -22.08 -11.08
N ASP A 4 15.45 -22.15 -10.15
CA ASP A 4 15.25 -21.86 -8.72
C ASP A 4 14.99 -20.37 -8.44
N ILE A 5 15.66 -19.47 -9.18
CA ILE A 5 15.43 -18.02 -9.06
C ILE A 5 14.03 -17.68 -9.55
N LYS A 6 13.59 -18.28 -10.66
CA LYS A 6 12.24 -18.10 -11.19
C LYS A 6 11.18 -18.56 -10.19
N ILE A 7 11.41 -19.71 -9.53
CA ILE A 7 10.49 -20.24 -8.51
C ILE A 7 10.39 -19.29 -7.30
N LYS A 8 11.53 -18.78 -6.79
CA LYS A 8 11.54 -17.83 -5.66
C LYS A 8 10.86 -16.50 -5.98
N VAL A 9 11.07 -15.96 -7.19
CA VAL A 9 10.39 -14.73 -7.62
C VAL A 9 8.88 -14.96 -7.73
N GLN A 10 8.46 -16.10 -8.27
CA GLN A 10 7.04 -16.44 -8.38
C GLN A 10 6.39 -16.70 -7.02
N SER A 11 7.09 -17.31 -6.06
CA SER A 11 6.56 -17.52 -4.71
C SER A 11 6.43 -16.20 -3.94
N PHE A 12 7.40 -15.30 -4.09
CA PHE A 12 7.33 -13.95 -3.53
C PHE A 12 6.16 -13.14 -4.11
N GLY A 13 5.98 -13.17 -5.44
CA GLY A 13 4.83 -12.53 -6.09
C GLY A 13 3.49 -13.09 -5.60
N ARG A 14 3.38 -14.42 -5.49
CA ARG A 14 2.17 -15.07 -4.93
C ARG A 14 1.91 -14.65 -3.48
N PHE A 15 2.95 -14.54 -2.67
CA PHE A 15 2.82 -14.09 -1.28
C PHE A 15 2.26 -12.66 -1.23
N LEU A 16 2.82 -11.72 -2.01
CA LEU A 16 2.32 -10.35 -2.08
C LEU A 16 0.87 -10.29 -2.57
N SER A 17 0.51 -11.05 -3.60
CA SER A 17 -0.87 -11.13 -4.08
C SER A 17 -1.82 -11.64 -2.99
N ASN A 18 -1.41 -12.63 -2.21
CA ASN A 18 -2.21 -13.17 -1.09
C ASN A 18 -2.42 -12.17 0.05
N MET A 19 -1.61 -11.10 0.13
CA MET A 19 -1.84 -10.02 1.08
C MET A 19 -2.93 -9.04 0.61
N VAL A 20 -3.09 -8.88 -0.70
CA VAL A 20 -4.02 -7.89 -1.28
C VAL A 20 -5.36 -8.50 -1.65
N MET A 21 -5.36 -9.71 -2.22
CA MET A 21 -6.58 -10.34 -2.76
C MET A 21 -7.73 -10.47 -1.75
N PRO A 22 -7.50 -10.91 -0.49
CA PRO A 22 -8.57 -10.98 0.51
C PRO A 22 -9.20 -9.61 0.84
N ASN A 23 -8.49 -8.53 0.53
CA ASN A 23 -8.88 -7.15 0.84
C ASN A 23 -9.49 -6.42 -0.37
N ILE A 24 -9.68 -7.09 -1.52
CA ILE A 24 -10.25 -6.48 -2.74
C ILE A 24 -11.59 -5.78 -2.46
N GLY A 25 -12.42 -6.32 -1.57
CA GLY A 25 -13.69 -5.68 -1.19
C GLY A 25 -13.51 -4.25 -0.63
N ALA A 26 -12.45 -4.01 0.15
CA ALA A 26 -12.14 -2.68 0.67
C ALA A 26 -11.66 -1.72 -0.44
N PHE A 27 -10.87 -2.22 -1.40
CA PHE A 27 -10.46 -1.46 -2.58
C PHE A 27 -11.64 -1.08 -3.46
N ILE A 28 -12.59 -2.00 -3.66
CA ILE A 28 -13.82 -1.74 -4.42
C ILE A 28 -14.66 -0.67 -3.69
N ALA A 29 -14.86 -0.80 -2.39
CA ALA A 29 -15.60 0.19 -1.61
C ALA A 29 -14.97 1.59 -1.71
N TRP A 30 -13.65 1.68 -1.54
CA TRP A 30 -12.90 2.92 -1.73
C TRP A 30 -13.06 3.48 -3.15
N GLY A 31 -12.97 2.63 -4.18
CA GLY A 31 -13.13 3.02 -5.58
C GLY A 31 -14.53 3.55 -5.89
N ILE A 32 -15.58 2.92 -5.38
CA ILE A 32 -16.97 3.38 -5.54
C ILE A 32 -17.18 4.73 -4.86
N ILE A 33 -16.72 4.89 -3.61
CA ILE A 33 -16.82 6.17 -2.88
C ILE A 33 -16.09 7.26 -3.65
N THR A 34 -14.91 6.96 -4.19
CA THR A 34 -14.12 7.88 -5.00
C THR A 34 -14.85 8.27 -6.29
N ALA A 35 -15.39 7.29 -7.02
CA ALA A 35 -16.10 7.54 -8.28
C ALA A 35 -17.39 8.35 -8.08
N LEU A 36 -18.06 8.20 -6.92
CA LEU A 36 -19.30 8.91 -6.63
C LEU A 36 -19.04 10.32 -6.09
N PHE A 37 -18.27 10.47 -5.01
CA PHE A 37 -18.41 11.63 -4.15
C PHE A 37 -17.31 12.69 -4.26
N ILE A 38 -16.19 12.40 -4.92
CA ILE A 38 -15.14 13.42 -5.14
C ILE A 38 -15.66 14.55 -6.05
N PRO A 39 -14.99 15.71 -6.11
CA PRO A 39 -15.45 16.83 -6.93
C PRO A 39 -15.68 16.49 -8.42
N THR A 40 -14.92 15.55 -8.96
CA THR A 40 -15.04 15.05 -10.36
C THR A 40 -15.86 13.76 -10.48
N GLY A 41 -16.54 13.34 -9.41
CA GLY A 41 -17.34 12.12 -9.37
C GLY A 41 -18.74 12.29 -9.96
N TRP A 42 -19.51 11.20 -10.03
CA TRP A 42 -20.87 11.20 -10.57
C TRP A 42 -21.88 11.92 -9.67
N LEU A 43 -21.67 11.92 -8.36
CA LEU A 43 -22.54 12.54 -7.34
C LEU A 43 -21.69 13.31 -6.31
N PRO A 44 -21.02 14.42 -6.69
CA PRO A 44 -20.07 15.11 -5.82
C PRO A 44 -20.68 15.51 -4.47
N ASN A 45 -19.99 15.18 -3.38
CA ASN A 45 -20.39 15.51 -2.02
C ASN A 45 -19.16 15.68 -1.13
N GLU A 46 -18.87 16.90 -0.70
CA GLU A 46 -17.67 17.22 0.08
C GLU A 46 -17.60 16.47 1.41
N THR A 47 -18.73 16.22 2.05
CA THR A 47 -18.77 15.51 3.34
C THR A 47 -18.45 14.03 3.17
N LEU A 48 -19.01 13.38 2.15
CA LEU A 48 -18.75 11.96 1.87
C LEU A 48 -17.37 11.74 1.23
N ALA A 49 -16.87 12.69 0.44
CA ALA A 49 -15.53 12.65 -0.15
C ALA A 49 -14.42 12.56 0.93
N LYS A 50 -14.67 13.07 2.15
CA LYS A 50 -13.73 12.96 3.27
C LYS A 50 -13.40 11.52 3.66
N LEU A 51 -14.20 10.53 3.26
CA LEU A 51 -13.90 9.10 3.48
C LEU A 51 -12.72 8.60 2.64
N VAL A 52 -12.48 9.18 1.45
CA VAL A 52 -11.50 8.69 0.48
C VAL A 52 -10.09 8.71 1.07
N GLY A 53 -9.70 9.81 1.71
CA GLY A 53 -8.37 10.01 2.30
C GLY A 53 -8.02 8.97 3.37
N PRO A 54 -8.81 8.85 4.45
CA PRO A 54 -8.54 7.87 5.50
C PRO A 54 -8.59 6.42 5.01
N MET A 55 -9.41 6.11 3.99
CA MET A 55 -9.45 4.78 3.42
C MET A 55 -8.14 4.42 2.72
N ILE A 56 -7.63 5.28 1.84
CA ILE A 56 -6.37 4.99 1.13
C ILE A 56 -5.14 5.09 2.04
N THR A 57 -5.12 6.02 3.00
CA THR A 57 -3.95 6.24 3.85
C THR A 57 -3.88 5.26 5.03
N TYR A 58 -5.01 4.87 5.63
CA TYR A 58 -5.04 4.01 6.81
C TYR A 58 -5.66 2.64 6.54
N LEU A 59 -6.92 2.60 6.08
CA LEU A 59 -7.68 1.35 6.01
C LEU A 59 -7.01 0.32 5.11
N LEU A 60 -6.73 0.68 3.85
CA LEU A 60 -6.18 -0.28 2.88
C LEU A 60 -4.77 -0.75 3.26
N PRO A 61 -3.83 0.13 3.66
CA PRO A 61 -2.52 -0.31 4.10
C PRO A 61 -2.58 -1.17 5.39
N LEU A 62 -3.46 -0.86 6.35
CA LEU A 62 -3.62 -1.66 7.58
C LEU A 62 -4.17 -3.05 7.30
N LEU A 63 -5.15 -3.17 6.41
CA LEU A 63 -5.70 -4.47 6.01
C LEU A 63 -4.62 -5.34 5.36
N ILE A 64 -3.81 -4.76 4.48
CA ILE A 64 -2.66 -5.46 3.86
C ILE A 64 -1.65 -5.89 4.94
N GLY A 65 -1.31 -4.99 5.86
CA GLY A 65 -0.40 -5.28 6.98
C GLY A 65 -0.91 -6.41 7.88
N TYR A 66 -2.21 -6.37 8.22
CA TYR A 66 -2.89 -7.43 8.97
C TYR A 66 -2.83 -8.76 8.23
N THR A 67 -3.22 -8.79 6.96
CA THR A 67 -3.20 -10.03 6.16
C THR A 67 -1.78 -10.59 6.05
N GLY A 68 -0.77 -9.74 5.82
CA GLY A 68 0.63 -10.15 5.79
C GLY A 68 1.11 -10.75 7.11
N GLY A 69 0.81 -10.08 8.22
CA GLY A 69 1.13 -10.60 9.55
C GLY A 69 0.42 -11.91 9.83
N LYS A 70 -0.84 -12.05 9.40
CA LYS A 70 -1.64 -13.26 9.55
C LYS A 70 -1.11 -14.44 8.75
N LEU A 71 -0.65 -14.20 7.52
CA LEU A 71 -0.03 -15.23 6.68
C LEU A 71 1.24 -15.82 7.33
N VAL A 72 1.92 -15.05 8.18
CA VAL A 72 3.14 -15.51 8.86
C VAL A 72 2.85 -16.10 10.24
N GLY A 73 2.10 -15.39 11.08
CA GLY A 73 1.92 -15.67 12.52
C GLY A 73 0.47 -15.89 12.97
N GLY A 74 -0.45 -16.22 12.06
CA GLY A 74 -1.87 -16.45 12.40
C GLY A 74 -2.57 -15.19 12.91
N GLU A 75 -3.70 -15.31 13.62
CA GLU A 75 -4.49 -14.15 14.04
C GLU A 75 -3.68 -13.14 14.88
N ARG A 76 -2.83 -13.63 15.79
CA ARG A 76 -1.94 -12.78 16.60
C ARG A 76 -0.92 -12.06 15.72
N GLY A 77 -0.37 -12.75 14.73
CA GLY A 77 0.47 -12.15 13.70
C GLY A 77 -0.24 -11.04 12.94
N GLY A 78 -1.53 -11.20 12.65
CA GLY A 78 -2.34 -10.16 12.01
C GLY A 78 -2.43 -8.89 12.85
N VAL A 79 -2.76 -9.02 14.13
CA VAL A 79 -2.85 -7.88 15.06
C VAL A 79 -1.50 -7.17 15.18
N VAL A 80 -0.40 -7.89 15.42
CA VAL A 80 0.94 -7.31 15.54
C VAL A 80 1.40 -6.68 14.21
N GLY A 81 1.09 -7.32 13.08
CA GLY A 81 1.35 -6.79 11.74
C GLY A 81 0.62 -5.46 11.48
N ALA A 82 -0.63 -5.34 11.90
CA ALA A 82 -1.39 -4.10 11.81
C ALA A 82 -0.80 -2.99 12.70
N ILE A 83 -0.43 -3.30 13.95
CA ILE A 83 0.22 -2.33 14.85
C ILE A 83 1.54 -1.83 14.25
N THR A 84 2.38 -2.75 13.75
CA THR A 84 3.66 -2.41 13.11
C THR A 84 3.44 -1.54 11.87
N THR A 85 2.42 -1.85 11.08
CA THR A 85 2.04 -1.09 9.88
C THR A 85 1.63 0.34 10.21
N MET A 86 0.97 0.56 11.35
CA MET A 86 0.65 1.92 11.80
C MET A 86 1.90 2.79 11.98
N GLY A 87 2.98 2.21 12.50
CA GLY A 87 4.27 2.91 12.61
C GLY A 87 4.80 3.38 11.25
N VAL A 88 4.67 2.54 10.23
CA VAL A 88 5.06 2.88 8.85
C VAL A 88 4.18 4.00 8.28
N ILE A 89 2.86 3.91 8.45
CA ILE A 89 1.91 4.90 7.93
C ILE A 89 2.18 6.28 8.53
N VAL A 90 2.39 6.36 9.84
CA VAL A 90 2.60 7.64 10.53
C VAL A 90 3.96 8.25 10.19
N GLY A 91 4.95 7.44 9.75
CA GLY A 91 6.26 7.92 9.38
C GLY A 91 6.39 8.42 7.93
N ALA A 92 5.31 8.41 7.14
CA ALA A 92 5.33 8.85 5.74
C ALA A 92 4.07 9.64 5.34
N ASP A 93 4.25 10.67 4.51
CA ASP A 93 3.15 11.54 4.04
C ASP A 93 2.32 10.95 2.89
N MET A 94 2.63 9.73 2.44
CA MET A 94 1.99 9.08 1.31
C MET A 94 1.48 7.68 1.70
N PRO A 95 0.43 7.14 1.02
CA PRO A 95 -0.10 5.81 1.33
C PRO A 95 0.97 4.71 1.27
N MET A 96 1.17 4.00 2.38
CA MET A 96 2.28 3.05 2.57
C MET A 96 1.96 1.60 2.20
N PHE A 97 1.44 1.35 0.99
CA PHE A 97 1.15 -0.02 0.54
C PHE A 97 2.36 -0.97 0.58
N LEU A 98 3.49 -0.55 -0.01
CA LEU A 98 4.73 -1.34 -0.02
C LEU A 98 5.31 -1.48 1.40
N GLY A 99 5.24 -0.40 2.18
CA GLY A 99 5.66 -0.39 3.58
C GLY A 99 4.88 -1.42 4.41
N SER A 100 3.55 -1.48 4.28
CA SER A 100 2.69 -2.49 4.90
C SER A 100 3.03 -3.91 4.45
N MET A 101 3.37 -4.09 3.18
CA MET A 101 3.73 -5.40 2.62
C MET A 101 4.99 -5.99 3.25
N ILE A 102 5.88 -5.14 3.75
CA ILE A 102 7.11 -5.55 4.44
C ILE A 102 6.85 -5.64 5.94
N ALA A 103 6.28 -4.59 6.53
CA ALA A 103 6.09 -4.46 7.96
C ALA A 103 5.10 -5.48 8.54
N GLY A 104 4.00 -5.75 7.85
CA GLY A 104 2.98 -6.70 8.29
C GLY A 104 3.55 -8.10 8.57
N PRO A 105 4.15 -8.77 7.56
CA PRO A 105 4.80 -10.06 7.72
C PRO A 105 5.92 -10.06 8.76
N LEU A 106 6.66 -8.96 8.89
CA LEU A 106 7.73 -8.82 9.88
C LEU A 106 7.17 -8.81 11.31
N GLY A 107 6.07 -8.08 11.54
CA GLY A 107 5.30 -8.15 12.79
C GLY A 107 4.79 -9.56 13.10
N GLY A 108 4.22 -10.22 12.10
CA GLY A 108 3.78 -11.62 12.21
C GLY A 108 4.92 -12.59 12.53
N TYR A 109 6.10 -12.37 11.96
CA TYR A 109 7.28 -13.19 12.21
C TYR A 109 7.79 -13.04 13.65
N CYS A 110 7.90 -11.81 14.15
CA CYS A 110 8.38 -11.53 15.49
C CYS A 110 7.47 -12.16 16.56
N ILE A 111 6.15 -12.02 16.45
CA ILE A 111 5.24 -12.62 17.43
C ILE A 111 5.22 -14.15 17.33
N LYS A 112 5.25 -14.71 16.11
CA LYS A 112 5.37 -16.17 15.92
C LYS A 112 6.61 -16.74 16.61
N LYS A 113 7.73 -16.02 16.52
CA LYS A 113 8.99 -16.44 17.15
C LYS A 113 8.88 -16.40 18.67
N PHE A 114 8.30 -15.34 19.22
CA PHE A 114 8.01 -15.24 20.65
C PHE A 114 7.09 -16.37 21.12
N ASP A 115 6.00 -16.62 20.40
CA ASP A 115 5.03 -17.67 20.74
C ASP A 115 5.69 -19.04 20.82
N SER A 116 6.54 -19.35 19.84
CA SER A 116 7.31 -20.60 19.81
C SER A 116 8.29 -20.72 20.99
N TRP A 117 8.75 -19.61 21.56
CA TRP A 117 9.69 -19.60 22.69
C TRP A 117 9.02 -19.78 24.04
N VAL A 118 7.77 -19.35 24.15
CA VAL A 118 7.00 -19.38 25.40
C VAL A 118 6.03 -20.57 25.43
N ASP A 119 5.89 -21.29 24.32
CA ASP A 119 5.09 -22.51 24.22
C ASP A 119 5.43 -23.53 25.33
N GLY A 120 4.38 -24.09 25.95
CA GLY A 120 4.49 -25.01 27.08
C GLY A 120 5.04 -24.42 28.40
N LYS A 121 5.44 -23.14 28.44
CA LYS A 121 6.00 -22.49 29.65
C LYS A 121 4.97 -21.69 30.44
N ILE A 122 3.79 -21.45 29.87
CA ILE A 122 2.73 -20.64 30.49
C ILE A 122 1.80 -21.55 31.28
N LYS A 123 1.52 -21.18 32.53
CA LYS A 123 0.51 -21.87 33.34
C LYS A 123 -0.88 -21.64 32.75
N SER A 124 -1.71 -22.68 32.79
CA SER A 124 -3.11 -22.57 32.42
C SER A 124 -3.79 -21.42 33.16
N GLY A 125 -4.63 -20.64 32.46
CA GLY A 125 -5.26 -19.43 32.98
C GLY A 125 -4.47 -18.12 32.75
N PHE A 126 -3.15 -18.18 32.54
CA PHE A 126 -2.32 -17.00 32.21
C PHE A 126 -2.09 -16.81 30.71
N GLU A 127 -2.49 -17.76 29.88
CA GLU A 127 -2.24 -17.75 28.42
C GLU A 127 -2.79 -16.50 27.73
N MET A 128 -4.05 -16.12 27.98
CA MET A 128 -4.61 -14.90 27.39
C MET A 128 -3.87 -13.63 27.84
N LEU A 129 -3.41 -13.59 29.10
CA LEU A 129 -2.64 -12.46 29.62
C LEU A 129 -1.33 -12.34 28.85
N VAL A 130 -0.54 -13.41 28.81
CA VAL A 130 0.75 -13.43 28.11
C VAL A 130 0.56 -13.17 26.62
N ASN A 131 -0.45 -13.77 26.00
CA ASN A 131 -0.70 -13.63 24.55
C ASN A 131 -1.02 -12.18 24.15
N ASN A 132 -1.87 -11.49 24.92
CA ASN A 132 -2.26 -10.12 24.63
C ASN A 132 -1.16 -9.12 25.01
N PHE A 133 -0.52 -9.27 26.18
CA PHE A 133 0.56 -8.36 26.60
C PHE A 133 1.78 -8.48 25.70
N SER A 134 2.18 -9.70 25.31
CA SER A 134 3.30 -9.87 24.39
C SER A 134 3.00 -9.29 23.00
N ALA A 135 1.80 -9.51 22.46
CA ALA A 135 1.40 -8.92 21.19
C ALA A 135 1.42 -7.38 21.26
N GLY A 136 0.93 -6.80 22.37
CA GLY A 136 0.96 -5.36 22.61
C GLY A 136 2.38 -4.80 22.70
N ILE A 137 3.25 -5.40 23.51
CA ILE A 137 4.63 -4.93 23.73
C ILE A 137 5.47 -5.09 22.45
N ILE A 138 5.42 -6.26 21.81
CA ILE A 138 6.15 -6.51 20.57
C ILE A 138 5.64 -5.59 19.47
N GLY A 139 4.32 -5.47 19.32
CA GLY A 139 3.71 -4.54 18.36
C GLY A 139 4.14 -3.09 18.58
N MET A 140 4.14 -2.61 19.83
CA MET A 140 4.60 -1.27 20.18
C MET A 140 6.06 -1.03 19.78
N ILE A 141 6.96 -1.95 20.15
CA ILE A 141 8.39 -1.84 19.81
C ILE A 141 8.56 -1.79 18.29
N LEU A 142 7.91 -2.70 17.57
CA LEU A 142 8.01 -2.76 16.11
C LEU A 142 7.40 -1.53 15.43
N ALA A 143 6.30 -0.99 15.94
CA ALA A 143 5.71 0.24 15.42
C ALA A 143 6.66 1.43 15.58
N ILE A 144 7.31 1.57 16.75
CA ILE A 144 8.32 2.62 16.98
C ILE A 144 9.50 2.45 16.02
N LEU A 145 10.02 1.22 15.87
CA LEU A 145 11.13 0.96 14.96
C LEU A 145 10.74 1.21 13.49
N ALA A 146 9.53 0.84 13.09
CA ALA A 146 9.01 1.09 11.75
C ALA A 146 8.87 2.58 11.46
N PHE A 147 8.34 3.34 12.42
CA PHE A 147 8.24 4.81 12.34
C PHE A 147 9.61 5.47 12.18
N LEU A 148 10.57 5.09 13.03
CA LEU A 148 11.93 5.66 12.95
C LEU A 148 12.69 5.20 11.70
N GLY A 149 12.39 4.01 11.18
CA GLY A 149 13.07 3.42 10.04
C GLY A 149 12.58 3.90 8.67
N ILE A 150 11.30 4.28 8.54
CA ILE A 150 10.73 4.58 7.22
C ILE A 150 11.29 5.88 6.62
N GLY A 151 11.50 6.92 7.42
CA GLY A 151 12.09 8.19 6.95
C GLY A 151 13.46 7.98 6.28
N PRO A 152 14.44 7.40 6.98
CA PRO A 152 15.74 7.07 6.40
C PRO A 152 15.65 6.13 5.20
N ALA A 153 14.75 5.15 5.23
CA ALA A 153 14.58 4.22 4.11
C ALA A 153 14.09 4.93 2.83
N VAL A 154 13.14 5.85 2.97
CA VAL A 154 12.64 6.68 1.86
C VAL A 154 13.74 7.59 1.33
N GLU A 155 14.51 8.24 2.21
CA GLU A 155 15.62 9.10 1.81
C GLU A 155 16.69 8.34 0.99
N VAL A 156 17.10 7.16 1.46
CA VAL A 156 18.05 6.30 0.75
C VAL A 156 17.49 5.88 -0.61
N LEU A 157 16.22 5.48 -0.66
CA LEU A 157 15.58 5.09 -1.91
C LEU A 157 15.53 6.27 -2.90
N SER A 158 15.16 7.47 -2.45
CA SER A 158 15.16 8.67 -3.28
C SER A 158 16.54 9.00 -3.83
N LYS A 159 17.60 8.89 -3.00
CA LYS A 159 18.99 9.09 -3.43
C LYS A 159 19.41 8.07 -4.49
N LEU A 160 19.07 6.80 -4.30
CA LEU A 160 19.37 5.73 -5.26
C LEU A 160 18.66 5.95 -6.60
N LEU A 161 17.36 6.29 -6.56
CA LEU A 161 16.59 6.61 -7.76
C LEU A 161 17.16 7.83 -8.47
N ALA A 162 17.49 8.89 -7.74
CA ALA A 162 18.12 10.09 -8.30
C ALA A 162 19.47 9.77 -8.96
N ALA A 163 20.29 8.92 -8.35
CA ALA A 163 21.55 8.46 -8.94
C ALA A 163 21.32 7.65 -10.23
N GLY A 164 20.32 6.76 -10.25
CA GLY A 164 19.95 6.00 -11.44
C GLY A 164 19.43 6.88 -12.58
N VAL A 165 18.61 7.89 -12.27
CA VAL A 165 18.16 8.88 -13.26
C VAL A 165 19.33 9.70 -13.77
N ASN A 166 20.21 10.19 -12.89
CA ASN A 166 21.39 10.95 -13.30
C ASN A 166 22.31 10.12 -14.21
N PHE A 167 22.50 8.83 -13.91
CA PHE A 167 23.22 7.92 -14.80
C PHE A 167 22.57 7.86 -16.19
N MET A 168 21.24 7.72 -16.27
CA MET A 168 20.53 7.71 -17.55
C MET A 168 20.64 9.04 -18.31
N VAL A 169 20.64 10.18 -17.60
CA VAL A 169 20.82 11.51 -18.19
C VAL A 169 22.22 11.66 -18.80
N VAL A 170 23.26 11.30 -18.03
CA VAL A 170 24.67 11.46 -18.45
C VAL A 170 25.03 10.56 -19.63
N HIS A 171 24.35 9.43 -19.79
CA HIS A 171 24.56 8.50 -20.90
C HIS A 171 23.58 8.68 -22.07
N ASP A 172 22.82 9.77 -22.13
CA ASP A 172 21.77 10.02 -23.15
C ASP A 172 20.76 8.86 -23.28
N MET A 173 20.58 8.09 -22.19
CA MET A 173 19.68 6.93 -22.12
C MET A 173 18.26 7.32 -21.72
N LEU A 174 17.96 8.61 -21.57
CA LEU A 174 16.61 9.13 -21.32
C LEU A 174 15.54 8.61 -22.31
N PRO A 175 15.82 8.40 -23.62
CA PRO A 175 14.85 7.82 -24.54
C PRO A 175 14.42 6.39 -24.15
N LEU A 176 15.26 5.63 -23.42
CA LEU A 176 14.90 4.29 -22.94
C LEU A 176 13.91 4.36 -21.77
N ALA A 177 13.89 5.45 -21.00
CA ALA A 177 12.86 5.67 -19.99
C ALA A 177 11.47 5.80 -20.64
N SER A 178 11.38 6.37 -21.85
CA SER A 178 10.13 6.49 -22.62
C SER A 178 9.48 5.12 -22.86
N ILE A 179 10.26 4.07 -23.13
CA ILE A 179 9.77 2.69 -23.36
C ILE A 179 9.04 2.14 -22.12
N PHE A 180 9.43 2.54 -20.91
CA PHE A 180 8.76 2.13 -19.66
C PHE A 180 7.55 2.99 -19.30
N VAL A 181 7.52 4.25 -19.74
CA VAL A 181 6.44 5.22 -19.44
C VAL A 181 5.29 5.13 -20.44
N GLU A 182 5.59 4.82 -21.70
CA GLU A 182 4.63 4.74 -22.81
C GLU A 182 3.49 3.72 -22.59
N PRO A 183 3.70 2.54 -21.94
CA PRO A 183 2.60 1.64 -21.58
C PRO A 183 1.61 2.21 -20.56
N GLY A 184 2.00 3.23 -19.79
CA GLY A 184 1.14 3.91 -18.81
C GLY A 184 0.42 5.13 -19.35
N LYS A 185 0.78 5.58 -20.57
CA LYS A 185 0.16 6.71 -21.24
C LYS A 185 -1.10 6.23 -21.96
N ASN A 186 -2.21 6.13 -21.24
CA ASN A 186 -3.51 6.00 -21.90
C ASN A 186 -3.70 7.20 -22.84
N PRO A 187 -4.22 7.00 -24.06
CA PRO A 187 -4.66 8.11 -24.89
C PRO A 187 -5.89 8.71 -24.21
N VAL A 188 -5.67 9.66 -23.30
CA VAL A 188 -6.69 10.64 -22.97
C VAL A 188 -6.96 11.39 -24.28
N PRO A 189 -8.19 11.39 -24.81
CA PRO A 189 -8.48 12.18 -25.99
C PRO A 189 -8.11 13.63 -25.64
N GLN A 190 -7.10 14.17 -26.33
CA GLN A 190 -6.86 15.60 -26.28
C GLN A 190 -8.18 16.27 -26.67
N GLN A 191 -8.62 17.26 -25.89
CA GLN A 191 -9.69 18.19 -26.22
C GLN A 191 -9.31 19.04 -27.45
N ARG A 192 -8.95 18.41 -28.56
CA ARG A 192 -8.88 18.99 -29.90
C ARG A 192 -10.09 18.46 -30.63
N ASP A 193 -11.22 19.15 -30.47
CA ASP A 193 -12.31 19.29 -31.47
C ASP A 193 -13.56 19.97 -30.86
N GLN A 194 -13.38 20.90 -29.91
CA GLN A 194 -14.49 21.61 -29.28
C GLN A 194 -15.17 22.73 -30.12
N PRO A 195 -14.75 23.14 -31.35
CA PRO A 195 -15.54 24.11 -32.11
C PRO A 195 -16.54 23.49 -33.10
N ARG A 196 -16.61 22.16 -33.30
CA ARG A 196 -17.51 21.57 -34.32
C ARG A 196 -18.90 21.15 -33.81
N TYR A 197 -19.12 21.08 -32.50
CA TYR A 197 -20.42 20.68 -31.93
C TYR A 197 -21.45 21.81 -31.84
N LEU A 198 -21.03 23.08 -31.86
CA LEU A 198 -21.95 24.23 -31.81
C LEU A 198 -22.65 24.50 -33.16
N LEU A 199 -22.07 24.06 -34.29
CA LEU A 199 -22.66 24.22 -35.62
C LEU A 199 -23.73 23.17 -35.96
N ALA A 200 -23.76 22.04 -35.24
CA ALA A 200 -24.78 20.99 -35.44
C ALA A 200 -26.05 21.20 -34.59
N ALA A 201 -26.03 22.14 -33.63
CA ALA A 201 -27.12 22.35 -32.68
C ALA A 201 -28.12 23.45 -33.08
N GLY A 202 -28.01 24.03 -34.29
CA GLY A 202 -29.05 24.91 -34.84
C GLY A 202 -29.37 26.16 -34.02
N TYR A 203 -28.46 26.61 -33.14
CA TYR A 203 -28.63 27.89 -32.45
C TYR A 203 -28.28 29.02 -33.41
N SER A 204 -29.31 29.58 -34.03
CA SER A 204 -29.26 30.87 -34.69
C SER A 204 -28.81 31.92 -33.68
N ALA A 205 -27.69 32.59 -33.97
CA ALA A 205 -27.32 33.83 -33.31
C ALA A 205 -28.43 34.86 -33.56
N VAL A 206 -28.92 35.48 -32.50
CA VAL A 206 -29.83 36.63 -32.54
C VAL A 206 -29.47 37.56 -31.39
N PRO A 207 -29.40 38.89 -31.62
CA PRO A 207 -28.61 39.61 -32.61
C PRO A 207 -27.24 40.07 -32.05
#